data_AF-G0P9Q3-F1
#
_entry.id   AF-G0P9Q3-F1
#
_cell.length_a   1.000
_cell.length_b   1.000
_cell.length_c   1.000
_cell.angle_alpha   90.00
_cell.angle_beta   90.00
_cell.angle_gamma   90.00
#
_symmetry.space_group_name_H-M   'P 1'
#
loop_
_entity.id
_entity.type
_entity.pdbx_description
1 polymer ?
#
loop_
_entity_poly.entity_id
_entity_poly.type
_entity_poly.pdbx_seq_one_letter_code
_entity_poly.pdbx_strand_id
1 'polypeptide(L)'
;MLIAVLIAVLLLIPVTANGEEHVKKTVTRIVSSSDSLYRRFIRTVYSRNLNKFDFRNDGDGTYYVLRPNEPLEFEKYKYYWNESHRDLKEYNNICEYQVHHFIDAEELKNTYFPDGTRLKSMFFHCSFPYSCVAMECLIESRFYLAIIFVGFVFFGLYFVRRCVMKEIKQLEKIRDQCVRPQSVPGPRYMSPMFLQNEVEEPPPPSYNMVIDTAPPSYESVVRDRVTYTLPSYSAVA
;
A
#
# COMPACT_ATOMS: atom_id res chain seq x y z
N MET A 1 1.70 -16.19 -9.30
CA MET A 1 1.72 -14.71 -9.11
C MET A 1 1.57 -14.29 -7.65
N LEU A 2 0.63 -14.85 -6.87
CA LEU A 2 0.42 -14.45 -5.47
C LEU A 2 1.65 -14.66 -4.58
N ILE A 3 2.39 -15.76 -4.78
CA ILE A 3 3.62 -16.08 -4.06
C ILE A 3 4.76 -15.09 -4.40
N ALA A 4 4.87 -14.67 -5.67
CA ALA A 4 5.87 -13.68 -6.08
C ALA A 4 5.58 -12.29 -5.50
N VAL A 5 4.29 -11.92 -5.38
CA VAL A 5 3.87 -10.69 -4.70
C VAL A 5 4.13 -10.78 -3.19
N LEU A 6 3.87 -11.93 -2.56
CA LEU A 6 4.16 -12.15 -1.14
C LEU A 6 5.66 -12.10 -0.84
N ILE A 7 6.49 -12.69 -1.71
CA ILE A 7 7.95 -12.62 -1.61
C ILE A 7 8.45 -11.20 -1.85
N ALA A 8 7.91 -10.46 -2.82
CA ALA A 8 8.27 -9.05 -3.04
C ALA A 8 7.87 -8.16 -1.86
N VAL A 9 6.72 -8.41 -1.23
CA VAL A 9 6.27 -7.72 -0.02
C VAL A 9 7.16 -8.07 1.18
N LEU A 10 7.53 -9.35 1.35
CA LEU A 10 8.43 -9.81 2.41
C LEU A 10 9.87 -9.29 2.24
N LEU A 11 10.34 -9.12 1.00
CA LEU A 11 11.66 -8.55 0.70
C LEU A 11 11.70 -7.01 0.81
N LEU A 12 10.54 -6.35 0.84
CA LEU A 12 10.41 -4.90 1.01
C LEU A 12 10.14 -4.47 2.45
N ILE A 13 9.82 -5.40 3.35
CA ILE A 13 9.92 -5.14 4.78
C ILE A 13 11.41 -5.14 5.09
N PRO A 14 12.05 -3.99 5.39
CA PRO A 14 13.39 -4.04 5.94
C PRO A 14 13.27 -4.89 7.20
N VAL A 15 13.96 -6.03 7.21
CA VAL A 15 14.18 -6.82 8.41
C VAL A 15 15.02 -5.94 9.33
N THR A 16 14.35 -5.04 10.07
CA THR A 16 14.92 -4.40 11.26
C THR A 16 14.74 -5.38 12.41
N ALA A 17 15.22 -6.61 12.22
CA ALA A 17 15.57 -7.52 13.29
C ALA A 17 17.05 -7.35 13.53
N ASN A 18 17.45 -6.18 14.03
CA ASN A 18 18.67 -6.02 14.78
C ASN A 18 18.28 -5.19 16.00
N GLY A 19 18.18 -5.90 17.11
CA GLY A 19 17.95 -5.32 18.41
C GLY A 19 19.14 -4.44 18.76
N GLU A 20 18.93 -3.15 18.64
CA GLU A 20 19.63 -2.17 19.43
C GLU A 20 18.68 -0.99 19.54
N GLU A 21 18.16 -0.79 20.73
CA GLU A 21 17.35 0.35 21.16
C GLU A 21 18.26 1.60 21.20
N HIS A 22 18.88 1.92 20.07
CA HIS A 22 19.72 3.10 19.94
C HIS A 22 18.80 4.29 19.86
N VAL A 23 18.87 5.14 20.88
CA VAL A 23 18.35 6.51 20.82
C VAL A 23 18.93 7.15 19.57
N LYS A 24 18.09 7.34 18.55
CA LYS A 24 18.46 7.94 17.28
C LYS A 24 18.51 9.45 17.47
N LYS A 25 19.67 9.93 17.90
CA LYS A 25 19.95 11.37 17.98
C LYS A 25 20.14 11.92 16.57
N THR A 26 19.29 12.86 16.18
CA THR A 26 19.41 13.56 14.89
C THR A 26 19.75 15.02 15.13
N VAL A 27 20.93 15.41 14.68
CA VAL A 27 21.35 16.81 14.72
C VAL A 27 20.77 17.53 13.52
N THR A 28 19.95 18.54 13.76
CA THR A 28 19.34 19.38 12.75
C THR A 28 19.91 20.80 12.80
N ARG A 29 19.88 21.45 11.64
CA ARG A 29 20.24 22.86 11.48
C ARG A 29 19.14 23.55 10.68
N ILE A 30 19.13 24.88 10.70
CA ILE A 30 18.30 25.67 9.77
C ILE A 30 18.61 25.23 8.35
N VAL A 31 17.57 24.82 7.63
CA VAL A 31 17.63 24.55 6.19
C VAL A 31 17.42 25.87 5.40
N SER A 32 16.64 26.82 5.93
CA SER A 32 16.54 28.20 5.42
C SER A 32 15.98 29.17 6.46
N SER A 33 16.56 30.37 6.60
CA SER A 33 16.03 31.45 7.48
C SER A 33 14.70 32.05 6.96
N SER A 34 14.32 31.70 5.73
CA SER A 34 13.02 32.06 5.15
C SER A 34 11.86 31.17 5.60
N ASP A 35 12.12 30.15 6.42
CA ASP A 35 11.08 29.25 6.90
C ASP A 35 10.03 30.01 7.72
N SER A 36 8.77 29.86 7.31
CA SER A 36 7.62 30.51 7.94
C SER A 36 7.42 30.06 9.39
N LEU A 37 7.78 28.81 9.71
CA LEU A 37 7.69 28.26 11.05
C LEU A 37 8.75 28.90 11.95
N TYR A 38 10.00 28.96 11.49
CA TYR A 38 11.10 29.60 12.23
C TYR A 38 10.78 31.05 12.62
N ARG A 39 10.27 31.84 11.67
CA ARG A 39 9.88 33.24 11.95
C ARG A 39 8.77 33.35 12.98
N ARG A 40 7.82 32.41 12.95
CA ARG A 40 6.73 32.34 13.93
C ARG A 40 7.25 31.92 15.30
N PHE A 41 8.16 30.94 15.34
CA PHE A 41 8.84 30.52 16.56
C PHE A 41 9.50 31.70 17.25
N ILE A 42 10.40 32.41 16.55
CA ILE A 42 11.09 33.57 17.14
C ILE A 42 10.09 34.62 17.63
N ARG A 43 9.12 35.01 16.81
CA ARG A 43 8.12 36.04 17.17
C ARG A 43 7.28 35.65 18.38
N THR A 44 6.86 34.39 18.48
CA THR A 44 6.00 33.92 19.55
C THR A 44 6.80 33.71 20.83
N VAL A 45 7.89 32.96 20.76
CA VAL A 45 8.73 32.57 21.91
C VAL A 45 9.37 33.78 22.58
N TYR A 46 9.94 34.69 21.78
CA TYR A 46 10.60 35.89 22.28
C TYR A 46 9.64 37.07 22.46
N SER A 47 8.32 36.83 22.34
CA SER A 47 7.35 37.84 22.70
C SER A 47 7.47 38.18 24.19
N ARG A 48 7.41 39.47 24.52
CA ARG A 48 7.53 39.96 25.92
C ARG A 48 6.45 39.41 26.86
N ASN A 49 5.39 38.85 26.31
CA ASN A 49 4.22 38.40 27.07
C ASN A 49 4.40 37.03 27.75
N LEU A 50 5.41 36.23 27.37
CA LEU A 50 5.51 34.84 27.82
C LEU A 50 6.24 34.63 29.15
N ASN A 51 6.86 35.65 29.76
CA ASN A 51 7.61 35.54 31.03
C ASN A 51 8.61 34.36 31.12
N LYS A 52 9.08 33.83 29.97
CA LYS A 52 10.04 32.72 29.90
C LYS A 52 11.50 33.20 29.93
N PHE A 53 11.72 34.47 29.61
CA PHE A 53 13.03 35.09 29.53
C PHE A 53 13.07 36.34 30.40
N ASP A 54 14.19 36.56 31.07
CA ASP A 54 14.51 37.83 31.70
C ASP A 54 15.22 38.71 30.68
N PHE A 55 14.60 39.84 30.35
CA PHE A 55 15.11 40.78 29.36
C PHE A 55 16.11 41.72 30.03
N ARG A 56 17.35 41.72 29.57
CA ARG A 56 18.35 42.72 29.93
C ARG A 56 18.71 43.52 28.69
N ASN A 57 18.64 44.85 28.82
CA ASN A 57 19.02 45.74 27.75
C ASN A 57 20.25 46.50 28.22
N ASP A 58 21.42 46.14 27.69
CA ASP A 58 22.60 46.97 27.81
C ASP A 58 22.71 47.80 26.54
N GLY A 59 23.44 48.93 26.58
CA GLY A 59 23.57 49.83 25.43
C GLY A 59 24.13 49.19 24.14
N ASP A 60 24.60 47.93 24.22
CA ASP A 60 25.13 47.10 23.12
C ASP A 60 24.08 46.12 22.54
N GLY A 61 22.88 46.01 23.13
CA GLY A 61 21.80 45.19 22.62
C GLY A 61 20.90 44.56 23.69
N THR A 62 19.87 43.85 23.22
CA THR A 62 18.98 43.05 24.09
C THR A 62 19.53 41.64 24.27
N TYR A 63 19.70 41.25 25.54
CA TYR A 63 20.08 39.90 25.94
C TYR A 63 18.91 39.21 26.64
N TYR A 64 18.77 37.91 26.36
CA TYR A 64 17.67 37.08 26.85
C TYR A 64 18.24 36.04 27.82
N VAL A 65 17.92 36.15 29.12
CA VAL A 65 18.34 35.16 30.11
C VAL A 65 17.24 34.13 30.30
N LEU A 66 17.57 32.87 30.04
CA LEU A 66 16.68 31.71 30.14
C LEU A 66 16.31 31.42 31.59
N ARG A 67 15.05 31.05 31.83
CA ARG A 67 14.62 30.41 33.07
C ARG A 67 14.57 28.89 32.86
N PRO A 68 15.53 28.11 33.38
CA PRO A 68 15.69 26.70 33.02
C PRO A 68 14.62 25.77 33.61
N ASN A 69 13.80 26.25 34.54
CA ASN A 69 12.86 25.42 35.31
C ASN A 69 11.68 24.89 34.48
N GLU A 70 11.39 25.51 33.33
CA GLU A 70 10.27 25.11 32.48
C GLU A 70 10.75 24.90 31.04
N PRO A 71 10.24 23.85 30.35
CA PRO A 71 10.48 23.68 28.93
C PRO A 71 9.81 24.81 28.15
N LEU A 72 10.39 25.12 27.00
CA LEU A 72 9.80 26.07 26.08
C LEU A 72 8.73 25.36 25.24
N GLU A 73 7.50 25.84 25.33
CA GLU A 73 6.39 25.28 24.56
C GLU A 73 6.10 26.18 23.36
N PHE A 74 6.14 25.61 22.16
CA PHE A 74 5.74 26.30 20.93
C PHE A 74 4.92 25.36 20.05
N GLU A 75 3.70 25.81 19.73
CA GLU A 75 2.68 25.01 19.04
C GLU A 75 2.45 23.65 19.74
N LYS A 76 2.91 22.55 19.15
CA LYS A 76 2.75 21.19 19.67
C LYS A 76 4.04 20.59 20.24
N TYR A 77 5.13 21.35 20.22
CA TYR A 77 6.45 20.86 20.62
C TYR A 77 6.90 21.47 21.93
N LYS A 78 7.59 20.64 22.73
CA LYS A 78 8.31 21.07 23.92
C LYS A 78 9.79 21.03 23.62
N TYR A 79 10.44 22.17 23.76
CA TYR A 79 11.87 22.34 23.59
C TYR A 79 12.53 22.37 24.96
N TYR A 80 13.56 21.57 25.11
CA TYR A 80 14.33 21.42 26.32
C TYR A 80 15.73 21.98 26.09
N TRP A 81 16.32 22.52 27.16
CA TRP A 81 17.64 23.14 27.12
C TRP A 81 18.79 22.15 27.29
N ASN A 82 18.47 20.92 27.72
CA ASN A 82 19.45 19.87 28.00
C ASN A 82 18.93 18.52 27.49
N GLU A 83 19.81 17.75 26.88
CA GLU A 83 19.57 16.38 26.41
C GLU A 83 19.19 15.43 27.54
N SER A 84 19.73 15.64 28.74
CA SER A 84 19.51 14.76 29.89
C SER A 84 18.17 14.97 30.61
N HIS A 85 17.27 15.78 30.03
CA HIS A 85 15.97 16.05 30.63
C HIS A 85 15.16 14.76 30.81
N ARG A 86 14.48 14.61 31.95
CA ARG A 86 13.73 13.38 32.29
C ARG A 86 12.73 13.01 31.21
N ASP A 87 11.98 14.00 30.72
CA ASP A 87 10.96 13.81 29.70
C ASP A 87 11.52 13.35 28.34
N LEU A 88 12.81 13.60 28.06
CA LEU A 88 13.44 13.15 26.81
C LEU A 88 13.88 11.69 26.86
N LYS A 89 14.10 11.12 28.05
CA LYS A 89 14.63 9.74 28.20
C LYS A 89 13.65 8.67 27.72
N GLU A 90 12.36 8.99 27.67
CA GLU A 90 11.32 8.06 27.23
C GLU A 90 11.20 7.99 25.70
N TYR A 91 11.89 8.87 24.96
CA TYR A 91 11.77 8.96 23.51
C TYR A 91 13.03 8.46 22.80
N ASN A 92 12.82 7.59 21.82
CA ASN A 92 13.91 7.03 21.02
C ASN A 92 14.42 7.98 19.93
N ASN A 93 13.64 8.97 19.53
CA ASN A 93 13.97 9.90 18.45
C ASN A 93 14.09 11.32 19.00
N ILE A 94 15.31 11.69 19.41
CA ILE A 94 15.63 13.02 19.94
C ILE A 94 16.27 13.85 18.82
N CYS A 95 15.73 15.04 18.63
CA CYS A 95 16.21 16.03 17.68
C CYS A 95 16.99 17.11 18.42
N GLU A 96 18.22 17.39 17.98
CA GLU A 96 19.04 18.49 18.48
C GLU A 96 19.06 19.61 17.45
N TYR A 97 18.47 20.75 17.78
CA TYR A 97 18.60 21.97 17.01
C TYR A 97 19.84 22.75 17.45
N GLN A 98 20.83 22.88 16.57
CA GLN A 98 22.04 23.66 16.84
C GLN A 98 21.86 25.12 16.45
N VAL A 99 22.04 26.02 17.43
CA VAL A 99 22.01 27.47 17.23
C VAL A 99 23.31 27.91 16.59
N HIS A 100 23.23 28.50 15.40
CA HIS A 100 24.36 28.99 14.64
C HIS A 100 24.44 30.52 14.66
N HIS A 101 25.59 31.04 15.04
CA HIS A 101 25.83 32.48 15.19
C HIS A 101 25.57 33.38 13.97
N PHE A 102 25.60 32.83 12.75
CA PHE A 102 25.50 33.62 11.49
C PHE A 102 24.18 33.43 10.75
N ILE A 103 23.44 32.36 11.05
CA ILE A 103 22.23 31.97 10.31
C ILE A 103 20.98 32.26 11.15
N ASP A 104 21.08 32.08 12.46
CA ASP A 104 19.98 32.31 13.38
C ASP A 104 19.73 33.79 13.65
N ALA A 105 18.48 34.07 14.04
CA ALA A 105 18.01 35.36 14.49
C ALA A 105 18.78 35.84 15.73
N GLU A 106 18.89 37.15 15.86
CA GLU A 106 19.66 37.78 16.93
C GLU A 106 19.11 37.43 18.32
N GLU A 107 17.80 37.25 18.43
CA GLU A 107 17.13 36.83 19.66
C GLU A 107 17.67 35.49 20.18
N LEU A 108 17.80 34.51 19.29
CA LEU A 108 18.30 33.18 19.66
C LEU A 108 19.81 33.19 19.93
N LYS A 109 20.57 33.99 19.17
CA LYS A 109 22.01 34.20 19.37
C LYS A 109 22.33 34.89 20.70
N ASN A 110 21.51 35.84 21.11
CA ASN A 110 21.67 36.62 22.34
C ASN A 110 20.92 35.98 23.52
N THR A 111 20.67 34.67 23.46
CA THR A 111 20.08 33.89 24.55
C THR A 111 21.16 33.22 25.40
N TYR A 112 21.06 33.41 26.73
CA TYR A 112 22.03 32.94 27.71
C TYR A 112 21.35 32.15 28.81
N PHE A 113 22.05 31.14 29.32
CA PHE A 113 21.72 30.46 30.56
C PHE A 113 21.95 31.38 31.76
N PRO A 114 21.31 31.11 32.92
CA PRO A 114 21.56 31.88 34.14
C PRO A 114 23.03 31.84 34.59
N ASP A 115 23.77 30.80 34.20
CA ASP A 115 25.21 30.66 34.44
C ASP A 115 26.08 31.57 33.53
N GLY A 116 25.46 32.38 32.67
CA GLY A 116 26.14 33.26 31.71
C GLY A 116 26.67 32.54 30.47
N THR A 117 26.45 31.24 30.33
CA THR A 117 26.81 30.49 29.13
C THR A 117 25.81 30.74 28.00
N ARG A 118 26.28 30.82 26.75
CA ARG A 118 25.38 31.00 25.59
C ARG A 118 24.61 29.72 25.27
N LEU A 119 23.37 29.87 24.84
CA LEU A 119 22.57 28.76 24.32
C LEU A 119 23.23 28.20 23.04
N LYS A 120 23.63 26.92 23.09
CA LYS A 120 24.28 26.22 21.96
C LYS A 120 23.30 25.38 21.16
N SER A 121 22.43 24.66 21.86
CA SER A 121 21.44 23.80 21.23
C SER A 121 20.19 23.67 22.08
N MET A 122 19.10 23.29 21.41
CA MET A 122 17.81 22.96 21.99
C MET A 122 17.42 21.56 21.56
N PHE A 123 16.74 20.84 22.43
CA PHE A 123 16.36 19.45 22.21
C PHE A 123 14.85 19.32 22.16
N PHE A 124 14.33 18.57 21.21
CA PHE A 124 12.92 18.21 21.13
C PHE A 124 12.81 16.76 20.65
N HIS A 125 11.62 16.18 20.72
CA HIS A 125 11.42 14.80 20.30
C HIS A 125 10.35 14.72 19.20
N CYS A 126 10.55 13.79 18.27
CA CYS A 126 9.56 13.44 17.26
C CYS A 126 9.07 12.01 17.52
N SER A 127 7.75 11.81 17.53
CA SER A 127 7.20 10.46 17.57
C SER A 127 7.26 9.83 16.16
N PHE A 128 7.49 8.53 16.08
CA PHE A 128 7.37 7.80 14.81
C PHE A 128 5.95 7.97 14.24
N PRO A 129 5.76 8.23 12.92
CA PRO A 129 6.69 8.12 11.78
C PRO A 129 7.37 9.44 11.36
N TYR A 130 7.45 10.43 12.26
CA TYR A 130 8.05 11.71 11.95
C TYR A 130 9.58 11.71 12.17
N SER A 131 10.31 12.41 11.31
CA SER A 131 11.74 12.66 11.35
C SER A 131 12.03 14.13 11.65
N CYS A 132 13.19 14.39 12.24
CA CYS A 132 13.66 15.73 12.60
C CYS A 132 14.06 16.52 11.34
N VAL A 133 13.48 17.71 11.16
CA VAL A 133 13.89 18.67 10.13
C VAL A 133 13.88 20.08 10.75
N ALA A 134 15.05 20.71 10.84
CA ALA A 134 15.23 22.00 11.53
C ALA A 134 14.61 22.00 12.93
N MET A 135 13.56 22.79 13.17
CA MET A 135 12.83 22.89 14.45
C MET A 135 11.50 22.11 14.47
N GLU A 136 11.19 21.34 13.43
CA GLU A 136 9.93 20.63 13.30
C GLU A 136 10.10 19.13 13.01
N CYS A 137 8.99 18.40 13.17
CA CYS A 137 8.88 17.00 12.84
C CYS A 137 8.09 16.84 11.54
N LEU A 138 8.76 16.37 10.49
CA LEU A 138 8.15 16.07 9.19
C LEU A 138 8.06 14.57 8.98
N ILE A 139 7.00 14.10 8.32
CA ILE A 139 6.86 12.67 8.00
C ILE A 139 8.06 12.24 7.17
N GLU A 140 8.73 11.15 7.59
CA GLU A 140 9.89 10.64 6.85
C GLU A 140 9.44 10.23 5.43
N SER A 141 10.11 10.78 4.41
CA SER A 141 9.73 10.65 3.00
C SER A 141 9.60 9.19 2.53
N ARG A 142 10.29 8.28 3.21
CA ARG A 142 10.19 6.83 3.02
C ARG A 142 8.78 6.29 3.26
N PHE A 143 8.04 6.83 4.23
CA PHE A 143 6.65 6.42 4.47
C PHE A 143 5.73 6.85 3.34
N TYR A 144 5.91 8.06 2.81
CA TYR A 144 5.15 8.49 1.63
C TYR A 144 5.41 7.59 0.42
N LEU A 145 6.68 7.25 0.16
CA LEU A 145 7.04 6.32 -0.90
C LEU A 145 6.44 4.93 -0.67
N ALA A 146 6.45 4.43 0.57
CA ALA A 146 5.85 3.13 0.91
C ALA A 146 4.33 3.13 0.67
N ILE A 147 3.61 4.18 1.10
CA ILE A 147 2.17 4.32 0.88
C ILE A 147 1.84 4.37 -0.62
N ILE A 148 2.60 5.17 -1.39
CA ILE A 148 2.44 5.27 -2.84
C ILE A 148 2.68 3.91 -3.51
N PHE A 149 3.74 3.19 -3.11
CA PHE A 149 4.07 1.88 -3.63
C PHE A 149 2.97 0.86 -3.35
N VAL A 150 2.47 0.80 -2.11
CA VAL A 150 1.35 -0.06 -1.73
C VAL A 150 0.11 0.29 -2.56
N GLY A 151 -0.18 1.58 -2.75
CA GLY A 151 -1.27 2.05 -3.62
C GLY A 151 -1.15 1.54 -5.06
N PHE A 152 0.05 1.59 -5.65
CA PHE A 152 0.31 1.06 -6.99
C PHE A 152 0.12 -0.46 -7.07
N VAL A 153 0.52 -1.22 -6.05
CA VAL A 153 0.30 -2.67 -5.99
C VAL A 153 -1.20 -2.99 -5.95
N PHE A 154 -1.96 -2.32 -5.08
CA PHE A 154 -3.41 -2.49 -5.02
C PHE A 154 -4.11 -2.10 -6.32
N PHE A 155 -3.69 -1.01 -6.94
CA PHE A 155 -4.20 -0.58 -8.24
C PHE A 155 -3.89 -1.62 -9.33
N GLY A 156 -2.66 -2.13 -9.38
CA GLY A 156 -2.28 -3.20 -10.30
C GLY A 156 -3.15 -4.46 -10.14
N LEU A 157 -3.34 -4.93 -8.90
CA LEU A 157 -4.21 -6.07 -8.60
C LEU A 157 -5.67 -5.81 -9.00
N TYR A 158 -6.18 -4.61 -8.77
CA TYR A 158 -7.52 -4.20 -9.20
C TYR A 158 -7.67 -4.26 -10.73
N PHE A 159 -6.68 -3.78 -11.48
CA PHE A 159 -6.68 -3.85 -12.95
C PHE A 159 -6.62 -5.30 -13.45
N VAL A 160 -5.73 -6.13 -12.89
CA VAL A 160 -5.66 -7.55 -13.25
C VAL A 160 -6.99 -8.23 -12.99
N ARG A 161 -7.59 -8.05 -11.80
CA ARG A 161 -8.91 -8.60 -11.48
C ARG A 161 -9.97 -8.11 -12.45
N ARG A 162 -9.96 -6.81 -12.80
CA ARG A 162 -10.91 -6.23 -13.75
C ARG A 162 -10.74 -6.80 -15.16
N CYS A 163 -9.50 -7.04 -15.61
CA CYS A 163 -9.22 -7.66 -16.90
C CYS A 163 -9.69 -9.13 -16.91
N VAL A 164 -9.36 -9.91 -15.89
CA VAL A 164 -9.82 -11.32 -15.76
C VAL A 164 -11.35 -11.40 -15.75
N MET A 165 -12.03 -10.53 -15.00
CA MET A 165 -13.50 -10.47 -14.98
C MET A 165 -14.10 -10.10 -16.34
N LYS A 166 -13.40 -9.32 -17.18
CA LYS A 166 -13.85 -9.02 -18.54
C LYS A 166 -13.70 -10.26 -19.44
N GLU A 167 -12.56 -10.95 -19.36
CA GLU A 167 -12.31 -12.18 -20.12
C GLU A 167 -13.32 -13.27 -19.79
N ILE A 168 -13.60 -13.51 -18.51
CA ILE A 168 -14.62 -14.49 -18.07
C ILE A 168 -16.00 -14.16 -18.66
N LYS A 169 -16.39 -12.89 -18.64
CA LYS A 169 -17.66 -12.44 -19.25
C LYS A 169 -17.69 -12.62 -20.76
N GLN A 170 -16.56 -12.51 -21.45
CA GLN A 170 -16.50 -12.77 -22.90
C GLN A 170 -16.58 -14.26 -23.20
N LEU A 171 -15.92 -15.10 -22.41
CA LEU A 171 -16.00 -16.56 -22.52
C LEU A 171 -17.41 -17.09 -22.20
N GLU A 172 -18.10 -16.50 -21.23
CA GLU A 172 -19.53 -16.78 -20.98
C GLU A 172 -20.39 -16.50 -22.20
N LYS A 173 -20.23 -15.34 -22.84
CA LYS A 173 -21.00 -14.99 -24.05
C LYS A 173 -20.74 -15.96 -25.21
N ILE A 174 -19.50 -16.36 -25.45
CA ILE A 174 -19.16 -17.31 -26.53
C ILE A 174 -19.74 -18.70 -26.24
N ARG A 175 -19.63 -19.17 -24.99
CA ARG A 175 -20.20 -20.45 -24.56
C ARG A 175 -21.72 -20.48 -24.69
N ASP A 176 -22.43 -19.44 -24.24
CA ASP A 176 -23.89 -19.36 -24.36
C ASP A 176 -24.34 -19.33 -25.82
N GLN A 177 -23.54 -18.73 -26.71
CA GLN A 177 -23.81 -18.65 -28.14
C GLN A 177 -23.61 -20.01 -28.85
N CYS A 178 -22.69 -20.86 -28.37
CA CYS A 178 -22.50 -22.23 -28.86
C CYS A 178 -23.51 -23.24 -28.27
N VAL A 179 -24.02 -22.99 -27.05
CA VAL A 179 -24.96 -23.90 -26.36
C VAL A 179 -26.41 -23.71 -26.80
N ARG A 180 -26.79 -22.55 -27.36
CA ARG A 180 -28.05 -22.45 -28.12
C ARG A 180 -27.85 -23.09 -29.49
N PRO A 181 -28.50 -24.23 -29.80
CA PRO A 181 -28.66 -24.60 -31.18
C PRO A 181 -29.39 -23.42 -31.84
N GLN A 182 -28.88 -22.92 -32.96
CA GLN A 182 -29.77 -22.32 -33.94
C GLN A 182 -30.87 -23.36 -34.12
N SER A 183 -32.09 -23.02 -33.71
CA SER A 183 -33.27 -23.70 -34.22
C SER A 183 -33.25 -23.45 -35.72
N VAL A 184 -32.56 -24.34 -36.44
CA VAL A 184 -32.74 -24.51 -37.87
C VAL A 184 -34.26 -24.60 -38.02
N PRO A 185 -34.90 -23.76 -38.85
CA PRO A 185 -36.30 -23.97 -39.17
C PRO A 185 -36.41 -25.40 -39.67
N GLY A 186 -36.94 -26.29 -38.84
CA GLY A 186 -37.13 -27.68 -39.22
C GLY A 186 -37.89 -27.70 -40.54
N PRO A 187 -37.58 -28.62 -41.47
CA PRO A 187 -38.37 -28.74 -42.68
C PRO A 187 -39.84 -28.80 -42.26
N ARG A 188 -40.66 -27.92 -42.86
CA ARG A 188 -42.11 -27.91 -42.62
C ARG A 188 -42.58 -29.34 -42.80
N TYR A 189 -43.00 -29.99 -41.72
CA TYR A 189 -43.75 -31.22 -41.81
C TYR A 189 -45.04 -30.88 -42.57
N MET A 190 -45.06 -31.17 -43.88
CA MET A 190 -46.31 -31.38 -44.58
C MET A 190 -46.87 -32.69 -44.04
N SER A 191 -48.09 -32.64 -43.50
CA SER A 191 -48.84 -33.84 -43.12
C SER A 191 -48.86 -34.82 -44.29
N PRO A 192 -48.63 -36.12 -44.08
CA PRO A 192 -48.69 -37.09 -45.17
C PRO A 192 -50.12 -37.15 -45.69
N MET A 193 -50.33 -36.80 -46.96
CA MET A 193 -51.47 -37.34 -47.68
C MET A 193 -51.23 -38.85 -47.83
N PHE A 194 -52.20 -39.63 -47.36
CA PHE A 194 -52.30 -41.05 -47.62
C PHE A 194 -52.19 -41.31 -49.13
N LEU A 195 -51.12 -41.99 -49.54
CA LEU A 195 -51.17 -42.82 -50.73
C LEU A 195 -50.47 -44.14 -50.44
N GLN A 196 -51.29 -45.16 -50.51
CA GLN A 196 -51.08 -46.56 -50.21
C GLN A 196 -50.06 -47.16 -51.18
N ASN A 197 -48.89 -47.53 -50.68
CA ASN A 197 -48.00 -48.50 -51.30
C ASN A 197 -47.31 -49.28 -50.17
N GLU A 198 -47.59 -50.57 -50.09
CA GLU A 198 -46.89 -51.53 -49.25
C GLU A 198 -45.40 -51.52 -49.63
N VAL A 199 -44.56 -51.02 -48.73
CA VAL A 199 -43.11 -51.22 -48.78
C VAL A 199 -42.78 -51.95 -47.49
N GLU A 200 -42.37 -53.21 -47.63
CA GLU A 200 -41.84 -54.05 -46.55
C GLU A 200 -40.76 -53.30 -45.77
N GLU A 201 -41.03 -53.11 -44.48
CA GLU A 201 -40.12 -52.50 -43.53
C GLU A 201 -38.97 -53.50 -43.28
N PRO A 202 -37.69 -53.15 -43.57
CA PRO A 202 -36.58 -54.05 -43.25
C PRO A 202 -36.50 -54.22 -41.71
N PRO A 203 -36.24 -55.44 -41.22
CA PRO A 203 -36.23 -55.71 -39.78
C PRO A 203 -35.19 -54.83 -39.06
N PRO A 204 -35.46 -54.42 -37.81
CA PRO A 204 -34.54 -53.58 -37.05
C PRO A 204 -33.18 -54.29 -36.89
N PRO A 205 -32.06 -53.54 -36.90
CA PRO A 205 -30.73 -54.14 -36.77
C PRO A 205 -30.63 -54.93 -35.47
N SER A 206 -30.29 -56.22 -35.58
CA SER A 206 -30.03 -57.07 -34.42
C SER A 206 -28.77 -56.60 -33.73
N TYR A 207 -28.89 -56.11 -32.50
CA TYR A 207 -27.75 -55.89 -31.64
C TYR A 207 -27.20 -57.26 -31.23
N ASN A 208 -26.01 -57.61 -31.71
CA ASN A 208 -25.22 -58.64 -31.04
C ASN A 208 -24.77 -58.04 -29.70
N MET A 209 -25.53 -58.29 -28.64
CA MET A 209 -25.03 -58.09 -27.29
C MET A 209 -23.86 -59.05 -27.11
N VAL A 210 -22.63 -58.54 -27.22
CA VAL A 210 -21.53 -59.10 -26.44
C VAL A 210 -21.89 -58.75 -25.01
N ILE A 211 -22.59 -59.70 -24.37
CA ILE A 211 -22.93 -59.67 -22.96
C ILE A 211 -21.62 -59.69 -22.20
N ASP A 212 -21.19 -58.51 -21.75
CA ASP A 212 -20.55 -58.35 -20.45
C ASP A 212 -21.23 -57.16 -19.76
N THR A 213 -22.34 -57.49 -19.10
CA THR A 213 -22.94 -56.85 -17.93
C THR A 213 -22.63 -55.36 -17.66
N ALA A 214 -23.17 -54.45 -18.48
CA ALA A 214 -23.73 -53.12 -18.13
C ALA A 214 -23.70 -52.20 -19.36
N PRO A 215 -24.70 -51.33 -19.57
CA PRO A 215 -24.59 -50.28 -20.58
C PRO A 215 -23.39 -49.35 -20.24
N PRO A 216 -22.61 -48.91 -21.23
CA PRO A 216 -21.46 -48.02 -20.99
C PRO A 216 -21.93 -46.74 -20.30
N SER A 217 -21.18 -46.30 -19.30
CA SER A 217 -21.49 -45.08 -18.57
C SER A 217 -21.54 -43.86 -19.52
N TYR A 218 -22.42 -42.91 -19.23
CA TYR A 218 -22.49 -41.65 -19.98
C TYR A 218 -21.12 -40.93 -20.05
N GLU A 219 -20.30 -41.07 -19.02
CA GLU A 219 -18.94 -40.50 -18.96
C GLU A 219 -17.99 -41.09 -20.02
N SER A 220 -18.11 -42.38 -20.34
CA SER A 220 -17.30 -43.02 -21.39
C SER A 220 -17.69 -42.58 -22.80
N VAL A 221 -18.97 -42.27 -23.03
CA VAL A 221 -19.47 -41.79 -24.33
C VAL A 221 -19.03 -40.35 -24.59
N VAL A 222 -19.08 -39.48 -23.57
CA VAL A 222 -18.67 -38.06 -23.69
C VAL A 222 -17.15 -37.91 -23.88
N ARG A 223 -16.35 -38.90 -23.46
CA ARG A 223 -14.89 -38.89 -23.58
C ARG A 223 -14.35 -39.60 -24.84
N ASP A 224 -15.20 -39.92 -25.81
CA ASP A 224 -14.81 -40.54 -27.09
C ASP A 224 -14.04 -41.87 -26.95
N ARG A 225 -14.27 -42.61 -25.85
CA ARG A 225 -13.61 -43.90 -25.58
C ARG A 225 -14.38 -45.12 -26.11
N VAL A 226 -15.33 -44.91 -27.00
CA VAL A 226 -16.14 -45.98 -27.61
C VAL A 226 -15.81 -46.06 -29.10
N THR A 227 -15.25 -47.19 -29.52
CA THR A 227 -14.98 -47.48 -30.93
C THR A 227 -16.21 -48.08 -31.59
N TYR A 228 -16.72 -47.39 -32.62
CA TYR A 228 -17.80 -47.89 -33.46
C TYR A 228 -17.21 -48.75 -34.58
N THR A 229 -17.58 -50.03 -34.64
CA THR A 229 -17.29 -50.86 -35.81
C THR A 229 -18.48 -50.79 -36.77
N LEU A 230 -18.26 -50.20 -37.95
CA LEU A 230 -19.19 -50.29 -39.07
C LEU A 230 -19.23 -51.74 -39.57
N PRO A 231 -20.41 -52.33 -39.86
CA PRO A 231 -20.47 -53.65 -40.47
C PRO A 231 -19.88 -53.58 -41.89
N SER A 232 -18.86 -54.41 -42.14
CA SER A 232 -18.33 -54.62 -43.48
C SER A 232 -19.31 -55.47 -44.28
N TYR A 233 -19.93 -54.89 -45.31
CA TYR A 233 -20.67 -55.69 -46.29
C TYR A 233 -19.66 -56.47 -47.14
N SER A 234 -19.67 -57.79 -46.98
CA SER A 234 -19.06 -58.71 -47.93
C SER A 234 -19.97 -58.78 -49.16
N ALA A 235 -19.46 -58.32 -50.31
CA ALA A 235 -20.11 -58.57 -51.58
C ALA A 235 -19.95 -60.06 -51.91
N VAL A 236 -21.04 -60.81 -51.83
CA VAL A 236 -21.10 -62.19 -52.35
C VAL A 236 -21.21 -62.09 -53.88
N ALA A 237 -20.32 -62.83 -54.55
CA ALA A 237 -20.17 -62.92 -56.00
C ALA A 237 -21.32 -63.68 -56.68
#